data_AF-B5Y449-F1
#
_entry.id   AF-B5Y449-F1
#
_cell.length_a   1.000
_cell.length_b   1.000
_cell.length_c   1.000
_cell.angle_alpha   90.00
_cell.angle_beta   90.00
_cell.angle_gamma   90.00
#
_symmetry.space_group_name_H-M   'P 1'
#
loop_
_entity.id
_entity.type
_entity.pdbx_description
1 polymer ?
#
loop_
_entity_poly.entity_id
_entity_poly.type
_entity_poly.pdbx_seq_one_letter_code
_entity_poly.pdbx_strand_id
1 'polypeptide(L)'
;MEEEILGLNRQEHQIGPYDIKYGRHRDAFNNVGNRRFRITISLNIERYLAASTRREKAEVIGSIIELVEGNGGYFLKWSVQRQDWIALNSKQARAKVGHAMRDMITARDSLDAENGAHSFVE
;
A
#
# COMPACT_ATOMS: atom_id res chain seq x y z
N MET A 1 -30.81 -17.32 26.60
CA MET A 1 -30.99 -16.63 25.31
C MET A 1 -30.87 -15.14 25.59
N GLU A 2 -29.91 -14.36 25.11
CA GLU A 2 -28.76 -14.54 24.23
C GLU A 2 -27.84 -13.33 24.50
N GLU A 3 -26.95 -13.38 25.49
CA GLU A 3 -25.91 -12.34 25.63
C GLU A 3 -24.55 -12.96 25.96
N GLU A 4 -24.22 -14.02 25.23
CA GLU A 4 -22.85 -14.49 25.10
C GLU A 4 -22.25 -13.86 23.83
N ILE A 5 -22.20 -12.52 23.80
CA ILE A 5 -21.61 -11.77 22.69
C ILE A 5 -20.08 -11.87 22.81
N LEU A 6 -19.55 -12.91 22.16
CA LEU A 6 -18.29 -12.92 21.42
C LEU A 6 -17.23 -11.96 21.99
N GLY A 7 -16.54 -12.42 23.03
CA GLY A 7 -15.23 -11.93 23.45
C GLY A 7 -14.15 -12.21 22.40
N LEU A 8 -14.34 -11.69 21.17
CA LEU A 8 -13.35 -11.74 20.12
C LEU A 8 -12.25 -10.73 20.44
N ASN A 9 -11.25 -11.24 21.14
CA ASN A 9 -9.86 -10.81 21.23
C ASN A 9 -9.59 -9.43 20.59
N ARG A 10 -9.75 -8.40 21.41
CA ARG A 10 -9.58 -6.99 21.03
C ARG A 10 -8.09 -6.67 20.95
N GLN A 11 -7.48 -6.82 19.78
CA GLN A 11 -6.19 -6.16 19.53
C GLN A 11 -6.46 -4.75 19.00
N GLU A 12 -6.57 -3.79 19.92
CA GLU A 12 -6.39 -2.37 19.61
C GLU A 12 -4.95 -2.20 19.09
N HIS A 13 -4.80 -1.99 17.79
CA HIS A 13 -3.49 -1.77 17.19
C HIS A 13 -3.07 -0.32 17.46
N GLN A 14 -2.14 -0.12 18.38
CA GLN A 14 -1.56 1.20 18.60
C GLN A 14 -0.80 1.60 17.33
N ILE A 15 -1.27 2.66 16.66
CA ILE A 15 -0.73 3.09 15.38
C ILE A 15 0.74 3.48 15.54
N GLY A 16 1.60 2.71 14.89
CA GLY A 16 3.03 2.93 14.82
C GLY A 16 3.42 3.93 13.72
N PRO A 17 4.64 4.48 13.80
CA PRO A 17 5.15 5.43 12.80
C PRO A 17 5.30 4.79 11.40
N TYR A 18 5.47 3.47 11.34
CA TYR A 18 5.66 2.72 10.10
C TYR A 18 4.37 2.21 9.47
N ASP A 19 3.23 2.44 10.11
CA ASP A 19 1.94 2.06 9.57
C ASP A 19 1.56 2.86 8.33
N ILE A 20 0.91 2.16 7.40
CA ILE A 20 0.56 2.69 6.08
C ILE A 20 -0.94 2.99 6.05
N LYS A 21 -1.28 4.23 6.37
CA LYS A 21 -2.66 4.72 6.41
C LYS A 21 -3.28 4.76 5.01
N TYR A 22 -4.48 4.20 4.87
CA TYR A 22 -5.29 4.27 3.66
C TYR A 22 -6.09 5.59 3.64
N GLY A 23 -5.90 6.37 2.59
CA GLY A 23 -6.57 7.66 2.41
C GLY A 23 -5.75 8.60 1.54
N ARG A 24 -6.41 9.60 0.96
CA ARG A 24 -5.78 10.66 0.13
C ARG A 24 -5.59 11.98 0.88
N HIS A 25 -5.74 12.00 2.21
CA HIS A 25 -5.58 13.21 3.00
C HIS A 25 -4.09 13.53 3.29
N ARG A 26 -3.79 14.81 3.50
CA ARG A 26 -2.41 15.34 3.64
C ARG A 26 -1.60 14.65 4.74
N ASP A 27 -2.24 14.36 5.87
CA ASP A 27 -1.58 13.74 7.03
C ASP A 27 -1.20 12.28 6.77
N ALA A 28 -2.00 11.55 5.97
CA ALA A 28 -1.62 10.22 5.51
C ALA A 28 -0.43 10.32 4.56
N PHE A 29 -0.42 11.29 3.65
CA PHE A 29 0.65 11.41 2.65
C PHE A 29 2.05 11.62 3.26
N ASN A 30 2.12 12.32 4.40
CA ASN A 30 3.38 12.68 5.06
C ASN A 30 3.84 11.72 6.15
N ASN A 31 3.02 10.73 6.54
CA ASN A 31 3.45 9.72 7.51
C ASN A 31 4.68 8.93 7.02
N VAL A 32 5.57 8.57 7.95
CA VAL A 32 6.83 7.85 7.65
C VAL A 32 6.55 6.53 6.94
N GLY A 33 5.56 5.75 7.40
CA GLY A 33 5.13 4.51 6.74
C GLY A 33 4.73 4.72 5.28
N ASN A 34 3.93 5.74 4.97
CA ASN A 34 3.50 6.04 3.60
C ASN A 34 4.64 6.53 2.70
N ARG A 35 5.59 7.30 3.25
CA ARG A 35 6.81 7.71 2.52
C ARG A 35 7.67 6.49 2.16
N ARG A 36 7.97 5.65 3.15
CA ARG A 36 8.72 4.41 2.95
C ARG A 36 8.03 3.49 1.94
N PHE A 37 6.71 3.34 2.07
CA PHE A 37 5.92 2.54 1.14
C PHE A 37 6.07 3.00 -0.32
N ARG A 38 6.00 4.32 -0.60
CA ARG A 38 6.22 4.83 -1.98
C ARG A 38 7.61 4.49 -2.51
N ILE A 39 8.65 4.60 -1.67
CA ILE A 39 10.02 4.23 -2.04
C ILE A 39 10.09 2.72 -2.33
N THR A 40 9.52 1.89 -1.45
CA THR A 40 9.47 0.43 -1.63
C THR A 40 8.77 0.05 -2.94
N ILE A 41 7.66 0.71 -3.29
CA ILE A 41 6.98 0.50 -4.56
C ILE A 41 7.92 0.85 -5.72
N SER A 42 8.54 2.03 -5.71
CA SER A 42 9.48 2.46 -6.77
C SER A 42 10.63 1.48 -6.98
N LEU A 43 11.22 0.97 -5.91
CA LEU A 43 12.32 0.00 -5.95
C LEU A 43 11.89 -1.36 -6.53
N ASN A 44 10.60 -1.69 -6.51
CA ASN A 44 10.08 -2.97 -6.99
C ASN A 44 9.35 -2.88 -8.34
N ILE A 45 9.27 -1.68 -8.95
CA ILE A 45 8.58 -1.50 -10.24
C ILE A 45 9.21 -2.36 -11.35
N GLU A 46 10.53 -2.33 -11.49
CA GLU A 46 11.19 -3.10 -12.55
C GLU A 46 10.94 -4.61 -12.41
N ARG A 47 11.01 -5.11 -11.17
CA ARG A 47 10.71 -6.52 -10.88
C ARG A 47 9.23 -6.85 -11.16
N TYR A 48 8.30 -5.93 -10.89
CA TYR A 48 6.89 -6.12 -11.20
C TYR A 48 6.59 -6.07 -12.71
N LEU A 49 7.29 -5.23 -13.47
CA LEU A 49 7.19 -5.14 -14.93
C LEU A 49 7.81 -6.36 -15.62
N ALA A 50 8.94 -6.86 -15.12
CA ALA A 50 9.60 -8.07 -15.62
C ALA A 50 8.79 -9.35 -15.35
N ALA A 51 7.88 -9.34 -14.37
CA ALA A 51 6.99 -10.46 -14.08
C ALA A 51 5.98 -10.65 -15.23
N SER A 52 6.06 -11.79 -15.91
CA SER A 52 5.28 -12.09 -17.11
C SER A 52 3.90 -12.67 -16.79
N THR A 53 3.76 -13.31 -15.62
CA THR A 53 2.52 -13.98 -15.22
C THR A 53 1.82 -13.29 -14.05
N ARG A 54 0.51 -13.52 -13.92
CA ARG A 54 -0.27 -13.03 -12.76
C ARG A 54 0.28 -13.57 -11.43
N ARG A 55 0.81 -14.80 -11.42
CA ARG A 55 1.41 -15.44 -10.25
C ARG A 55 2.68 -14.71 -9.82
N GLU A 56 3.60 -14.46 -10.75
CA GLU A 56 4.85 -13.74 -10.45
C GLU A 56 4.56 -12.30 -9.96
N LYS A 57 3.58 -11.61 -10.55
CA LYS A 57 3.14 -10.30 -10.05
C LYS A 57 2.59 -10.38 -8.63
N ALA A 58 1.83 -11.44 -8.31
CA ALA A 58 1.33 -11.67 -6.97
C ALA A 58 2.45 -11.97 -5.96
N GLU A 59 3.54 -12.63 -6.38
CA GLU A 59 4.72 -12.88 -5.56
C GLU A 59 5.49 -11.59 -5.25
N VAL A 60 5.66 -10.70 -6.24
CA VAL A 60 6.25 -9.38 -6.00
C VAL A 60 5.40 -8.60 -4.98
N ILE A 61 4.08 -8.58 -5.19
CA ILE A 61 3.15 -7.94 -4.24
C ILE A 61 3.26 -8.56 -2.84
N GLY A 62 3.31 -9.89 -2.73
CA GLY A 62 3.45 -10.61 -1.47
C GLY A 62 4.72 -10.21 -0.72
N SER A 63 5.86 -10.20 -1.42
CA SER A 63 7.15 -9.85 -0.81
C SER A 63 7.20 -8.42 -0.26
N ILE A 64 6.44 -7.48 -0.85
CA ILE A 64 6.35 -6.11 -0.35
C ILE A 64 5.53 -6.04 0.94
N ILE A 65 4.46 -6.83 1.02
CA ILE A 65 3.63 -6.92 2.23
C ILE A 65 4.47 -7.52 3.36
N GLU A 66 5.15 -8.62 3.09
CA GLU A 66 6.06 -9.26 4.05
C GLU A 66 7.17 -8.32 4.51
N LEU A 67 7.73 -7.52 3.60
CA LEU A 67 8.73 -6.51 3.97
C LEU A 67 8.15 -5.42 4.87
N VAL A 68 6.94 -4.93 4.59
CA VAL A 68 6.28 -3.92 5.41
C VAL A 68 5.99 -4.47 6.82
N GLU A 69 5.41 -5.67 6.89
CA GLU A 69 5.07 -6.34 8.16
C GLU A 69 6.31 -6.72 8.95
N GLY A 70 7.36 -7.22 8.29
CA GLY A 70 8.65 -7.55 8.91
C GLY A 70 9.40 -6.33 9.46
N ASN A 71 9.05 -5.11 9.02
CA ASN A 71 9.57 -3.85 9.57
C ASN A 71 8.61 -3.22 10.61
N GLY A 72 7.61 -3.96 11.08
CA GLY A 72 6.66 -3.51 12.10
C GLY A 72 5.64 -2.49 11.60
N GLY A 73 5.38 -2.45 10.29
CA GLY A 73 4.32 -1.64 9.71
C GLY A 73 3.13 -2.49 9.28
N TYR A 74 1.92 -1.94 9.39
CA TYR A 74 0.69 -2.55 8.89
C TYR A 74 -0.03 -1.61 7.95
N PHE A 75 -0.78 -2.18 7.01
CA PHE A 75 -1.70 -1.39 6.20
C PHE A 75 -2.97 -1.13 6.99
N LEU A 76 -3.29 0.14 7.24
CA LEU A 76 -4.44 0.51 8.07
C LEU A 76 -5.52 1.21 7.23
N LYS A 77 -6.79 1.02 7.60
CA LYS A 77 -7.92 1.82 7.14
C LYS A 77 -8.74 2.33 8.32
N TRP A 78 -9.33 3.51 8.19
CA TRP A 78 -10.30 4.01 9.15
C TRP A 78 -11.58 3.19 9.08
N SER A 79 -12.06 2.70 10.23
CA SER A 79 -13.34 2.03 10.38
C SER A 79 -14.33 2.97 11.03
N VAL A 80 -15.36 3.38 10.29
CA VAL A 80 -16.43 4.25 10.83
C VAL A 80 -17.19 3.56 11.96
N GLN A 81 -17.46 2.26 11.83
CA GLN A 81 -18.18 1.47 12.83
C GLN A 81 -17.42 1.37 14.16
N ARG A 82 -16.08 1.29 14.11
CA ARG A 82 -15.23 1.18 15.30
C ARG A 82 -14.66 2.51 15.77
N GLN A 83 -14.86 3.57 14.98
CA GLN A 83 -14.21 4.88 15.15
C GLN A 83 -12.69 4.75 15.39
N ASP A 84 -12.04 3.83 14.66
CA ASP A 84 -10.63 3.50 14.87
C ASP A 84 -9.96 3.01 13.58
N TRP A 85 -8.63 3.01 13.56
CA TRP A 85 -7.81 2.43 12.50
C TRP A 85 -7.69 0.91 12.68
N ILE A 86 -8.06 0.17 11.63
CA ILE A 86 -7.96 -1.28 11.63
C ILE A 86 -6.98 -1.76 10.56
N ALA A 87 -6.23 -2.81 10.89
CA ALA A 87 -5.39 -3.49 9.93
C ALA A 87 -6.22 -4.09 8.77
N LEU A 88 -5.70 -3.92 7.56
CA LEU A 88 -6.23 -4.57 6.37
C LEU A 88 -5.95 -6.07 6.45
N ASN A 89 -6.91 -6.87 5.98
CA ASN A 89 -6.62 -8.28 5.73
C ASN A 89 -5.71 -8.45 4.51
N SER A 90 -5.11 -9.63 4.35
CA SER A 90 -4.14 -9.89 3.28
C SER A 90 -4.70 -9.64 1.87
N LYS A 91 -6.00 -9.86 1.64
CA LYS A 91 -6.65 -9.57 0.34
C LYS A 91 -6.67 -8.06 0.06
N GLN A 92 -7.03 -7.26 1.07
CA GLN A 92 -7.06 -5.80 0.99
C GLN A 92 -5.64 -5.21 0.85
N ALA A 93 -4.67 -5.75 1.59
CA ALA A 93 -3.27 -5.34 1.49
C ALA A 93 -2.72 -5.61 0.07
N ARG A 94 -2.92 -6.83 -0.48
CA ARG A 94 -2.54 -7.18 -1.86
C ARG A 94 -3.17 -6.25 -2.89
N ALA A 95 -4.46 -5.96 -2.75
CA ALA A 95 -5.14 -5.01 -3.62
C ALA A 95 -4.49 -3.62 -3.53
N LYS A 96 -4.20 -3.12 -2.32
CA LYS A 96 -3.56 -1.81 -2.11
C LYS A 96 -2.19 -1.72 -2.78
N VAL A 97 -1.34 -2.73 -2.59
CA VAL A 97 -0.01 -2.78 -3.24
C VAL A 97 -0.15 -2.84 -4.75
N GLY A 98 -1.04 -3.69 -5.28
CA GLY A 98 -1.27 -3.78 -6.72
C GLY A 98 -1.86 -2.51 -7.36
N HIS A 99 -2.64 -1.71 -6.60
CA HIS A 99 -3.04 -0.36 -7.06
C HIS A 99 -1.83 0.58 -7.07
N ALA A 100 -1.05 0.63 -5.99
CA ALA A 100 0.12 1.50 -5.90
C ALA A 100 1.15 1.23 -7.01
N MET A 101 1.36 -0.04 -7.38
CA MET A 101 2.19 -0.42 -8.52
C MET A 101 1.69 0.21 -9.83
N ARG A 102 0.40 0.04 -10.11
CA ARG A 102 -0.22 0.55 -11.34
C ARG A 102 -0.23 2.07 -11.38
N ASP A 103 -0.57 2.71 -10.27
CA ASP A 103 -0.56 4.17 -10.15
C ASP A 103 0.83 4.73 -10.45
N MET A 104 1.89 4.07 -9.97
CA MET A 104 3.27 4.49 -10.23
C MET A 104 3.69 4.28 -11.69
N ILE A 105 3.27 3.19 -12.34
CA ILE A 105 3.53 2.96 -13.76
C ILE A 105 2.86 4.05 -14.59
N THR A 106 1.56 4.30 -14.38
CA THR A 106 0.83 5.35 -15.08
C THR A 106 1.45 6.74 -14.86
N ALA A 107 1.93 7.02 -13.65
CA ALA A 107 2.64 8.27 -13.37
C ALA A 107 3.98 8.38 -14.13
N ARG A 108 4.76 7.30 -14.24
CA ARG A 108 6.00 7.27 -15.03
C ARG A 108 5.71 7.48 -16.53
N ASP A 109 4.77 6.72 -17.08
CA ASP A 109 4.39 6.82 -18.49
C ASP A 109 3.94 8.25 -18.87
N SER A 110 3.21 8.92 -17.97
CA SER A 110 2.77 10.30 -18.17
C SER A 110 3.94 11.29 -18.18
N LEU A 111 4.91 11.12 -17.28
CA LEU A 111 6.11 11.96 -17.22
C LEU A 111 7.01 11.76 -18.45
N ASP A 112 7.16 10.52 -18.92
CA ASP A 112 7.94 10.22 -20.11
C ASP A 112 7.31 10.80 -21.37
N ALA A 113 5.97 10.81 -21.47
CA ALA A 113 5.24 11.46 -22.56
C ALA A 113 5.44 12.99 -22.57
N GLU A 114 5.39 13.64 -21.40
CA GLU A 114 5.63 15.09 -21.27
C GLU A 114 7.09 15.46 -21.61
N ASN A 115 8.06 14.70 -21.10
CA ASN A 115 9.48 14.93 -21.37
C ASN A 115 9.86 14.63 -22.83
N GLY A 116 9.26 13.60 -23.44
CA GLY A 116 9.42 13.28 -24.84
C GLY A 116 8.87 14.38 -25.75
N ALA A 117 7.70 14.95 -25.44
CA ALA A 117 7.11 16.05 -26.20
C ALA A 117 7.94 17.34 -26.17
N HIS A 118 8.65 17.61 -25.06
CA HIS A 118 9.50 18.80 -24.93
C HIS A 118 10.81 18.69 -25.73
N SER A 119 11.24 17.47 -26.08
CA SER A 119 12.48 17.22 -26.84
C SER A 119 12.36 17.42 -28.36
N PHE A 120 11.13 17.58 -28.88
CA PHE A 120 10.87 17.88 -30.30
C PHE A 120 10.67 19.39 -30.58
N VAL A 121 10.91 20.24 -29.58
CA VAL A 121 10.76 21.69 -29.66
C VAL A 121 12.09 22.37 -29.31
N GLU A 122 13.18 22.00 -29.98
CA GLU A 122 14.42 22.78 -30.04
C GLU A 122 15.03 22.73 -31.46
#